data_AF-A0A659S6Z1-F1
#
_entry.id   AF-A0A659S6Z1-F1
#
_cell.length_a   1.000
_cell.length_b   1.000
_cell.length_c   1.000
_cell.angle_alpha   90.00
_cell.angle_beta   90.00
_cell.angle_gamma   90.00
#
_symmetry.space_group_name_H-M   'P 1'
#
loop_
_entity.id
_entity.type
_entity.pdbx_description
1 polymer ?
#
loop_
_entity_poly.entity_id
_entity_poly.type
_entity_poly.pdbx_seq_one_letter_code
_entity_poly.pdbx_strand_id
1 'polypeptide(L)'
;MTLPRCAIFTRVANFCRKVLSREESEAEQAVARPHMTIIPREQHAISRKDISENALKVLYRLNKAGYEAYLVGGGVRDLLLGKKPKDFDVTTNATPDQAVSSTHLRAHETAREGGGR
;
A
#
# COMPACT_ATOMS: atom_id res chain seq x y z
N MET A 1 -52.86 28.27 4.15
CA MET A 1 -53.54 27.31 5.04
C MET A 1 -52.48 26.54 5.82
N THR A 2 -52.25 26.93 7.06
CA THR A 2 -51.19 26.42 7.95
C THR A 2 -51.62 25.07 8.54
N LEU A 3 -51.02 23.99 8.05
CA LEU A 3 -51.19 22.64 8.61
C LEU A 3 -50.84 22.65 10.11
N PRO A 4 -51.71 22.10 10.98
CA PRO A 4 -51.48 22.10 12.42
C PRO A 4 -50.25 21.23 12.73
N ARG A 5 -49.28 21.81 13.44
CA ARG A 5 -48.11 21.10 13.95
C ARG A 5 -48.56 20.07 14.98
N CYS A 6 -48.88 18.87 14.51
CA CYS A 6 -49.08 17.72 15.37
C CYS A 6 -47.76 17.46 16.11
N ALA A 7 -47.76 17.73 17.43
CA ALA A 7 -46.58 17.60 18.27
C ALA A 7 -45.98 16.18 18.21
N ILE A 8 -46.81 15.17 18.00
CA ILE A 8 -46.42 13.77 17.86
C ILE A 8 -45.54 13.58 16.61
N PHE A 9 -45.94 14.11 15.46
CA PHE A 9 -45.16 14.01 14.22
C PHE A 9 -43.80 14.71 14.34
N THR A 10 -43.77 15.86 15.01
CA THR A 10 -42.52 16.60 15.25
C THR A 10 -41.59 15.83 16.20
N ARG A 11 -42.16 15.17 17.22
CA ARG A 11 -41.41 14.36 18.20
C ARG A 11 -40.86 13.08 17.56
N VAL A 12 -41.64 12.41 16.71
CA VAL A 12 -41.19 11.24 15.94
C VAL A 12 -40.15 11.64 14.92
N ALA A 13 -40.35 12.72 14.15
CA ALA A 13 -39.35 13.20 13.19
C ALA A 13 -38.04 13.63 13.87
N ASN A 14 -38.12 14.26 15.04
CA ASN A 14 -36.93 14.63 15.83
C ASN A 14 -36.29 13.42 16.51
N PHE A 15 -37.07 12.42 16.91
CA PHE A 15 -36.55 11.15 17.42
C PHE A 15 -35.83 10.38 16.31
N CYS A 16 -36.43 10.26 15.12
CA CYS A 16 -35.79 9.64 13.95
C CYS A 16 -34.51 10.39 13.56
N ARG A 17 -34.50 11.73 13.51
CA ARG A 17 -33.25 12.50 13.35
C ARG A 17 -32.25 12.20 14.46
N LYS A 18 -32.66 12.17 15.72
CA LYS A 18 -31.73 11.92 16.84
C LYS A 18 -31.19 10.48 16.88
N VAL A 19 -31.95 9.50 16.38
CA VAL A 19 -31.54 8.09 16.29
C VAL A 19 -30.71 7.83 15.05
N LEU A 20 -31.03 8.45 13.90
CA LEU A 20 -30.32 8.29 12.64
C LEU A 20 -29.06 9.19 12.54
N SER A 21 -29.04 10.35 13.22
CA SER A 21 -27.90 11.29 13.21
C SER A 21 -26.92 11.05 14.37
N ARG A 22 -27.10 10.00 15.19
CA ARG A 22 -26.15 9.63 16.27
C ARG A 22 -24.96 8.81 15.79
N GLU A 23 -24.83 8.60 14.49
CA GLU A 23 -23.73 7.84 13.88
C GLU A 23 -22.93 8.67 12.86
N GLU A 24 -23.08 10.00 12.82
CA GLU A 24 -22.33 10.86 11.87
C GLU A 24 -21.49 11.98 12.51
N SER A 25 -21.47 12.15 13.85
CA SER A 25 -20.63 13.21 14.46
C SER A 25 -19.70 12.78 15.60
N GLU A 26 -19.58 11.49 15.92
CA GLU A 26 -18.67 11.01 16.98
C GLU A 26 -17.74 9.85 16.52
N ALA A 27 -17.85 9.38 15.27
CA ALA A 27 -16.97 8.36 14.68
C ALA A 27 -15.89 8.92 13.73
N GLU A 28 -15.83 10.24 13.53
CA GLU A 28 -14.84 10.89 12.67
C GLU A 28 -13.61 11.42 13.43
N GLN A 29 -13.54 11.21 14.75
CA GLN A 29 -12.41 11.64 15.57
C GLN A 29 -11.86 10.47 16.40
N ALA A 30 -10.58 10.15 16.15
CA ALA A 30 -9.69 9.22 16.87
C ALA A 30 -9.54 7.77 16.38
N VAL A 31 -9.60 7.50 15.07
CA VAL A 31 -8.71 6.45 14.53
C VAL A 31 -7.32 7.08 14.42
N ALA A 32 -6.46 6.84 15.41
CA ALA A 32 -5.07 7.25 15.35
C ALA A 32 -4.48 6.74 14.03
N ARG A 33 -4.11 7.66 13.13
CA ARG A 33 -3.48 7.30 11.86
C ARG A 33 -2.23 6.47 12.20
N PRO A 34 -2.08 5.25 11.69
CA PRO A 34 -0.91 4.44 12.00
C PRO A 34 0.33 5.25 11.65
N HIS A 35 1.22 5.41 12.63
CA HIS A 35 2.50 6.06 12.40
C HIS A 35 3.33 5.12 11.53
N MET A 36 3.68 5.57 10.32
CA MET A 36 4.57 4.83 9.44
C MET A 36 5.98 4.84 10.03
N THR A 37 6.38 3.72 10.63
CA THR A 37 7.74 3.52 11.10
C THR A 37 8.62 3.03 9.97
N ILE A 38 9.67 3.80 9.65
CA ILE A 38 10.71 3.39 8.69
C ILE A 38 11.89 2.83 9.48
N ILE A 39 12.28 1.58 9.20
CA ILE A 39 13.48 0.96 9.76
C ILE A 39 14.62 1.10 8.73
N PRO A 40 15.67 1.90 8.99
CA PRO A 40 16.81 2.06 8.08
C PRO A 40 17.53 0.75 7.79
N ARG A 41 18.34 0.75 6.73
CA ARG A 41 19.06 -0.44 6.25
C ARG A 41 19.94 -1.07 7.31
N GLU A 42 20.61 -0.26 8.12
CA GLU A 42 21.50 -0.71 9.20
C GLU A 42 20.75 -1.28 10.41
N GLN A 43 19.43 -1.04 10.50
CA GLN A 43 18.60 -1.46 11.64
C GLN A 43 17.78 -2.73 11.35
N HIS A 44 18.01 -3.41 10.22
CA HIS A 44 17.34 -4.67 9.90
C HIS A 44 18.28 -5.70 9.24
N ALA A 45 18.00 -6.98 9.49
CA ALA A 45 18.82 -8.11 9.03
C ALA A 45 18.63 -8.48 7.54
N ILE A 46 17.62 -7.93 6.86
CA ILE A 46 17.30 -8.28 5.47
C ILE A 46 18.47 -7.91 4.54
N SER A 47 19.05 -8.91 3.88
CA SER A 47 20.09 -8.75 2.86
C SER A 47 19.57 -9.05 1.46
N ARG A 48 20.12 -8.36 0.47
CA ARG A 48 19.79 -8.59 -0.95
C ARG A 48 20.17 -10.00 -1.42
N LYS A 49 21.18 -10.60 -0.79
CA LYS A 49 21.67 -11.95 -1.13
C LYS A 49 20.65 -13.04 -0.79
N ASP A 50 19.75 -12.76 0.13
CA ASP A 50 18.74 -13.72 0.60
C ASP A 50 17.43 -13.60 -0.19
N ILE A 51 17.37 -12.68 -1.16
CA ILE A 51 16.22 -12.45 -2.04
C ILE A 51 16.48 -13.14 -3.38
N SER A 52 15.46 -13.79 -3.95
CA SER A 52 15.61 -14.43 -5.26
C SER A 52 15.96 -13.43 -6.36
N GLU A 53 16.84 -13.84 -7.28
CA GLU A 53 17.24 -13.04 -8.44
C GLU A 53 16.05 -12.58 -9.30
N ASN A 54 15.01 -13.42 -9.41
CA ASN A 54 13.81 -13.08 -10.17
C ASN A 54 13.01 -11.94 -9.51
N ALA A 55 12.84 -11.99 -8.19
CA ALA A 55 12.17 -10.91 -7.45
C ALA A 55 12.98 -9.61 -7.53
N LEU A 56 14.31 -9.68 -7.43
CA LEU A 56 15.18 -8.52 -7.60
C LEU A 56 15.04 -7.90 -9.00
N LYS A 57 15.01 -8.72 -10.06
CA LYS A 57 14.80 -8.23 -11.43
C LYS A 57 13.47 -7.51 -11.59
N VAL A 58 12.38 -8.04 -11.04
CA VAL A 58 11.06 -7.40 -11.10
C VAL A 58 11.08 -6.06 -10.38
N LEU A 59 11.60 -6.03 -9.15
CA LEU A 59 11.76 -4.78 -8.38
C LEU A 59 12.55 -3.74 -9.16
N TYR A 60 13.69 -4.12 -9.73
CA TYR A 60 14.52 -3.20 -10.49
C TYR A 60 13.85 -2.68 -11.76
N ARG A 61 13.11 -3.52 -12.49
CA ARG A 61 12.38 -3.10 -13.70
C ARG A 61 11.29 -2.09 -13.36
N LEU A 62 10.49 -2.36 -12.33
CA LEU A 62 9.43 -1.46 -11.88
C LEU A 62 10.01 -0.12 -11.39
N ASN A 63 11.05 -0.16 -10.55
CA ASN A 63 11.74 1.04 -10.10
C ASN A 63 12.37 1.84 -11.26
N LYS A 64 13.00 1.17 -12.24
CA LYS A 64 13.57 1.84 -13.42
C LYS A 64 12.50 2.47 -14.32
N ALA A 65 11.30 1.90 -14.33
CA ALA A 65 10.14 2.45 -15.03
C ALA A 65 9.44 3.59 -14.26
N GLY A 66 9.93 3.95 -13.07
CA GLY A 66 9.41 5.05 -12.26
C GLY A 66 8.29 4.68 -11.29
N TYR A 67 8.04 3.37 -11.10
CA TYR A 67 7.05 2.88 -10.14
C TYR A 67 7.69 2.50 -8.81
N GLU A 68 6.95 2.68 -7.73
CA GLU A 68 7.32 2.15 -6.44
C GLU A 68 7.09 0.65 -6.45
N ALA A 69 8.06 -0.12 -5.95
CA ALA A 69 7.94 -1.57 -5.84
C ALA A 69 8.61 -2.09 -4.57
N TYR A 70 7.88 -2.88 -3.80
CA TYR A 70 8.29 -3.37 -2.48
C TYR A 70 8.08 -4.87 -2.35
N LEU A 71 8.96 -5.54 -1.61
CA LEU A 71 8.70 -6.89 -1.12
C LEU A 71 7.68 -6.82 0.01
N VAL A 72 6.74 -7.75 0.02
CA VAL A 72 5.71 -7.87 1.05
C VAL A 72 5.47 -9.34 1.43
N GLY A 73 4.57 -9.55 2.39
CA GLY A 73 4.05 -10.88 2.67
C GLY A 73 4.99 -11.75 3.51
N GLY A 74 4.84 -13.07 3.33
CA GLY A 74 5.48 -14.08 4.16
C GLY A 74 7.00 -14.09 4.03
N GLY A 75 7.53 -13.84 2.82
CA GLY A 75 8.96 -13.85 2.58
C GLY A 75 9.72 -12.78 3.37
N VAL A 76 9.16 -11.57 3.52
CA VAL A 76 9.77 -10.51 4.34
C VAL A 76 9.83 -10.91 5.81
N ARG A 77 8.74 -11.46 6.34
CA ARG A 77 8.70 -11.99 7.70
C ARG A 77 9.73 -13.09 7.91
N ASP A 78 9.84 -14.03 6.96
CA ASP A 78 10.76 -15.15 7.08
C ASP A 78 12.22 -14.67 7.08
N LEU A 79 12.57 -13.68 6.24
CA LEU A 79 13.90 -13.05 6.26
C LEU A 79 14.21 -12.36 7.58
N LEU A 80 13.24 -11.64 8.17
CA LEU A 80 13.42 -11.01 9.49
C LEU A 80 13.63 -12.04 10.61
N LEU A 81 13.07 -13.23 10.47
CA LEU A 81 13.25 -14.35 11.39
C LEU A 81 14.49 -15.21 11.06
N GLY A 82 15.31 -14.82 10.08
CA GLY A 82 16.48 -15.59 9.64
C GLY A 82 16.13 -16.94 8.98
N LYS A 83 14.89 -17.09 8.49
CA LYS A 83 14.41 -18.28 7.77
C LYS A 83 14.51 -18.07 6.26
N LYS A 84 14.58 -19.17 5.51
CA LYS A 84 14.54 -19.13 4.05
C LYS A 84 13.10 -18.97 3.55
N PRO A 85 12.77 -17.91 2.78
CA PRO A 85 11.45 -17.73 2.18
C PRO A 85 11.11 -18.82 1.17
N LYS A 86 9.82 -19.14 1.04
CA LYS A 86 9.31 -20.08 0.02
C LYS A 86 9.08 -19.38 -1.32
N ASP A 87 8.57 -18.16 -1.25
CA ASP A 87 8.18 -17.29 -2.35
C ASP A 87 8.46 -15.82 -1.99
N PHE A 88 8.39 -14.96 -3.00
CA PHE A 88 8.56 -13.52 -2.86
C PHE A 88 7.43 -12.81 -3.57
N ASP A 89 6.64 -12.07 -2.80
CA ASP A 89 5.58 -11.22 -3.32
C ASP A 89 6.10 -9.79 -3.51
N VAL A 90 5.75 -9.18 -4.64
CA VAL A 90 6.05 -7.78 -4.95
C VAL A 90 4.74 -7.00 -5.06
N THR A 91 4.64 -5.90 -4.32
CA THR A 91 3.57 -4.91 -4.51
C THR A 91 4.11 -3.69 -5.25
N THR A 92 3.26 -3.01 -5.99
CA THR A 92 3.62 -1.80 -6.74
C THR A 92 2.45 -0.83 -6.87
N ASN A 93 2.73 0.45 -7.07
CA ASN A 93 1.73 1.46 -7.41
C ASN A 93 1.34 1.47 -8.89
N ALA A 94 1.98 0.65 -9.74
CA ALA A 94 1.59 0.46 -11.12
C ALA A 94 0.22 -0.25 -11.23
N THR A 95 -0.61 0.16 -12.18
CA THR A 95 -1.81 -0.61 -12.53
C THR A 95 -1.44 -1.98 -13.12
N PRO A 96 -2.34 -2.97 -13.15
CA PRO A 96 -2.05 -4.29 -13.72
C PRO A 96 -1.47 -4.22 -15.14
N ASP A 97 -2.03 -3.38 -16.01
CA ASP A 97 -1.55 -3.20 -17.38
C ASP A 97 -0.14 -2.58 -17.42
N GLN A 98 0.13 -1.59 -16.57
CA GLN A 98 1.45 -0.95 -16.47
C GLN A 98 2.51 -1.91 -15.93
N ALA A 99 2.16 -2.74 -14.95
CA ALA A 99 3.05 -3.73 -14.35
C ALA A 99 3.43 -4.82 -15.36
N VAL A 100 2.46 -5.31 -16.15
CA VAL A 100 2.70 -6.28 -17.22
C VAL A 100 3.63 -5.66 -18.28
N SER A 101 3.35 -4.44 -18.74
CA SER A 101 4.20 -3.76 -19.72
C SER A 101 5.64 -3.60 -19.22
N SER A 102 5.82 -3.07 -18.00
CA SER A 102 7.14 -2.80 -17.41
C SER A 102 7.96 -4.08 -17.17
N THR A 103 7.31 -5.22 -16.96
CA THR A 103 7.99 -6.50 -16.73
C THR A 103 8.32 -7.25 -18.01
N HIS A 104 7.61 -7.00 -19.12
CA HIS A 104 7.79 -7.72 -20.40
C HIS A 104 8.67 -7.00 -21.41
N LEU A 105 8.99 -5.72 -21.20
CA LEU A 105 9.93 -5.01 -22.07
C LEU A 105 11.30 -5.72 -22.07
N ARG A 106 11.69 -6.21 -23.25
CA ARG A 106 13.06 -6.67 -23.51
C ARG A 106 13.98 -5.52 -23.14
N ALA A 107 14.93 -5.80 -22.26
CA ALA A 107 15.98 -4.86 -21.94
C ALA A 107 16.74 -4.56 -23.23
N HIS A 108 16.43 -3.45 -23.90
CA HIS A 108 17.38 -2.83 -24.80
C HIS A 108 18.51 -2.35 -23.89
N GLU A 109 19.66 -3.01 -24.05
CA GLU A 109 20.92 -2.66 -23.42
C GLU A 109 21.15 -1.15 -23.56
N THR A 110 21.09 -0.46 -22.43
CA THR A 110 21.77 0.83 -22.31
C THR A 110 23.18 0.50 -21.85
N ALA A 111 23.97 0.00 -22.81
CA ALA A 111 25.42 0.03 -22.72
C ALA A 111 25.82 1.52 -22.69
N ARG A 112 26.01 2.07 -21.49
CA ARG A 112 26.90 3.20 -21.30
C ARG A 112 28.29 2.61 -21.20
N GLU A 113 29.03 2.69 -22.29
CA GLU A 113 30.46 2.46 -22.36
C GLU A 113 31.14 3.24 -21.24
N GLY A 114 31.96 2.54 -20.45
CA GLY A 114 33.01 3.15 -19.67
C GLY A 114 34.10 3.64 -20.61
N GLY A 115 34.44 4.93 -20.50
CA GLY A 115 35.66 5.49 -21.04
C GLY A 115 36.43 6.13 -19.89
N GLY A 116 37.28 5.36 -19.23
CA GLY A 116 38.25 5.89 -18.28
C GLY A 116 39.38 6.60 -19.01
N ARG A 117 39.71 7.79 -18.54
CA ARG A 117 41.07 8.19 -18.14
C ARG A 117 40.99 9.42 -17.26
#